data_AF-A0A2T4X2P7-F1
#
_entry.id   AF-A0A2T4X2P7-F1
#
_cell.length_a   1.000
_cell.length_b   1.000
_cell.length_c   1.000
_cell.angle_alpha   90.00
_cell.angle_beta   90.00
_cell.angle_gamma   90.00
#
_symmetry.space_group_name_H-M   'P 1'
#
loop_
_entity.id
_entity.type
_entity.pdbx_description
1 polymer ?
#
loop_
_entity_poly.entity_id
_entity_poly.type
_entity_poly.pdbx_seq_one_letter_code
_entity_poly.pdbx_strand_id
1 'polypeptide(L)' 'MNYRSLKQRLLRTRISLTQTLQRILDINRKRKVLSHLNEIENKTVQLEEELRILNQLAFNQASLVRKYEKDLAVTDAEFG' A
#
# COMPACT_ATOMS: atom_id res chain seq x y z
N MET A 1 7.19 15.78 17.69
CA MET A 1 6.57 15.82 16.36
C MET A 1 5.30 16.64 16.47
N ASN A 2 5.04 17.65 15.63
CA ASN A 2 3.85 18.49 15.79
C ASN A 2 2.61 17.79 15.21
N TYR A 3 1.48 17.84 15.90
CA TYR A 3 0.18 17.29 15.51
C TYR A 3 -0.20 17.53 14.03
N ARG A 4 0.00 18.76 13.51
CA ARG A 4 -0.29 19.06 12.09
C ARG A 4 0.56 18.22 11.13
N SER A 5 1.84 18.01 11.47
CA SER A 5 2.74 17.18 10.67
C SER A 5 2.37 15.70 10.73
N LEU A 6 1.84 15.22 11.86
CA LEU A 6 1.35 13.85 12.02
C LEU A 6 0.10 13.59 11.17
N LYS A 7 -0.89 14.49 11.21
CA LYS A 7 -2.07 14.43 10.33
C LYS A 7 -1.68 14.40 8.85
N GLN A 8 -0.75 15.26 8.45
CA GLN A 8 -0.31 15.30 7.05
C GLN A 8 0.41 14.02 6.63
N ARG A 9 1.26 13.45 7.49
CA ARG A 9 1.93 12.16 7.23
C ARG A 9 0.91 11.03 7.13
N LEU A 10 -0.06 10.96 8.05
CA LEU A 10 -1.15 9.98 7.99
C LEU A 10 -1.92 10.07 6.66
N LEU A 11 -2.31 11.27 6.24
CA LEU A 11 -3.01 11.48 4.97
C LEU A 11 -2.17 10.99 3.78
N ARG A 12 -0.89 11.37 3.70
CA ARG A 12 0.00 10.95 2.62
C ARG A 12 0.16 9.43 2.59
N THR A 13 0.38 8.80 3.74
CA THR A 13 0.53 7.34 3.81
C THR A 13 -0.76 6.61 3.38
N ARG A 14 -1.95 7.11 3.75
CA ARG A 14 -3.23 6.55 3.29
C ARG A 14 -3.40 6.65 1.78
N ILE A 15 -3.01 7.77 1.18
CA ILE A 15 -3.03 7.96 -0.28
C ILE A 15 -2.08 6.96 -0.94
N SER A 16 -0.84 6.86 -0.47
CA SER A 16 0.13 5.92 -1.01
C SER A 16 -0.33 4.46 -0.87
N LEU A 17 -0.91 4.08 0.27
CA LEU A 17 -1.49 2.74 0.46
C LEU A 17 -2.58 2.44 -0.57
N THR A 18 -3.50 3.39 -0.78
CA THR A 18 -4.58 3.26 -1.75
C THR A 18 -4.03 3.06 -3.17
N GLN A 19 -3.02 3.82 -3.55
CA GLN A 19 -2.35 3.71 -4.85
C GLN A 19 -1.66 2.35 -5.02
N THR A 20 -0.93 1.88 -4.01
CA THR A 20 -0.29 0.55 -4.02
C THR A 20 -1.31 -0.56 -4.18
N LEU A 21 -2.42 -0.52 -3.43
CA LEU A 21 -3.50 -1.50 -3.53
C LEU A 21 -4.14 -1.50 -4.91
N GLN A 22 -4.39 -0.32 -5.49
CA GLN A 22 -4.92 -0.22 -6.86
C GLN A 22 -3.97 -0.88 -7.86
N ARG A 23 -2.65 -0.66 -7.72
CA ARG A 23 -1.65 -1.26 -8.59
C ARG A 23 -1.62 -2.79 -8.47
N ILE A 24 -1.71 -3.33 -7.25
CA ILE A 24 -1.82 -4.78 -7.00
C ILE A 24 -3.04 -5.35 -7.72
N LEU A 25 -4.21 -4.69 -7.60
CA LEU A 25 -5.43 -5.13 -8.27
C LEU A 25 -5.28 -5.12 -9.79
N ASP A 26 -4.65 -4.09 -10.36
CA ASP A 26 -4.42 -4.00 -11.79
C ASP A 26 -3.50 -5.10 -12.30
N ILE A 27 -2.44 -5.45 -11.56
CA ILE A 27 -1.57 -6.57 -11.91
C ILE A 27 -2.33 -7.91 -11.84
N ASN A 28 -3.15 -8.12 -10.80
CA ASN A 28 -3.96 -9.33 -10.70
C ASN A 28 -4.95 -9.47 -11.86
N ARG A 29 -5.55 -8.36 -12.33
CA ARG A 29 -6.38 -8.35 -13.53
C ARG A 29 -5.57 -8.73 -14.77
N LYS A 30 -4.37 -8.17 -14.95
CA LYS A 30 -3.47 -8.50 -16.07
C LYS A 30 -3.05 -9.98 -16.06
N ARG A 31 -2.68 -10.52 -14.89
CA ARG A 31 -2.34 -11.94 -14.73
C ARG A 31 -3.49 -12.85 -15.17
N LYS A 32 -4.73 -12.52 -14.79
CA LYS A 32 -5.92 -13.26 -15.22
C LYS A 32 -6.08 -13.25 -16.74
N VAL A 33 -5.87 -12.11 -17.40
CA VAL A 33 -5.94 -12.03 -18.87
C VAL A 33 -4.82 -12.86 -19.52
N LEU A 34 -3.59 -12.74 -19.02
CA LEU A 34 -2.43 -13.46 -19.55
C LEU A 34 -2.53 -14.97 -19.36
N SER A 35 -3.14 -15.46 -18.28
CA SER A 35 -3.36 -16.89 -18.10
C SER A 35 -4.23 -17.54 -19.20
N HIS A 36 -4.94 -16.74 -19.99
CA HIS A 36 -5.74 -17.19 -21.13
C HIS A 36 -4.98 -17.16 -22.47
N LEU A 37 -3.76 -16.61 -22.52
CA LEU A 37 -2.97 -16.45 -23.73
C LEU A 37 -1.66 -17.24 -23.56
N ASN A 38 -1.43 -18.29 -24.35
CA ASN A 38 -0.30 -19.25 -24.24
C ASN A 38 1.15 -18.68 -24.29
N GLU A 39 1.36 -17.36 -24.18
CA GLU A 39 2.67 -16.70 -24.00
C GLU A 39 2.88 -16.26 -22.54
N ILE A 40 3.23 -17.19 -21.65
CA ILE A 40 2.99 -16.96 -20.22
C ILE A 40 4.26 -16.83 -19.38
N GLU A 41 5.34 -17.57 -19.67
CA GLU A 41 6.34 -17.85 -18.64
C GLU A 41 7.12 -16.60 -18.18
N ASN A 42 7.78 -15.88 -19.09
CA ASN A 42 8.59 -14.71 -18.72
C ASN A 42 7.76 -13.51 -18.21
N LYS A 43 6.57 -13.27 -18.80
CA LYS A 43 5.69 -12.17 -18.38
C LYS A 43 5.09 -12.45 -16.99
N THR A 44 4.84 -13.71 -16.66
CA THR A 44 4.28 -14.09 -15.35
C THR A 44 5.30 -13.92 -14.24
N VAL A 45 6.55 -14.33 -14.47
CA VAL A 45 7.64 -14.14 -13.48
C VAL A 45 7.83 -12.66 -13.14
N GLN A 46 7.80 -11.77 -14.14
CA GLN A 46 7.91 -10.32 -13.90
C GLN A 46 6.74 -9.76 -13.08
N LEU A 47 5.51 -10.17 -13.38
CA LEU A 47 4.33 -9.73 -12.64
C LEU A 47 4.30 -10.29 -11.21
N GLU A 48 4.87 -11.47 -10.98
CA GLU A 48 4.98 -12.06 -9.64
C GLU A 48 5.99 -11.30 -8.78
N GLU A 49 7.13 -10.92 -9.32
CA GLU A 49 8.08 -10.09 -8.58
C GLU A 49 7.53 -8.68 -8.32
N GLU A 50 6.85 -8.06 -9.29
CA GLU A 50 6.17 -6.76 -9.08
C GLU A 50 5.12 -6.88 -7.96
N LEU A 51 4.32 -7.95 -7.95
CA LEU A 51 3.36 -8.22 -6.87
C LEU A 51 4.04 -8.42 -5.51
N ARG A 52 5.16 -9.15 -5.46
CA ARG A 52 5.90 -9.38 -4.20
C ARG A 52 6.34 -8.07 -3.58
N ILE A 53 6.93 -7.19 -4.39
CA ILE A 53 7.40 -5.86 -3.97
C ILE A 53 6.22 -5.00 -3.51
N LEU A 54 5.14 -4.95 -4.29
CA LEU A 54 3.98 -4.12 -3.96
C LEU A 54 3.26 -4.62 -2.70
N ASN A 55 3.17 -5.93 -2.48
CA ASN A 55 2.61 -6.48 -1.25
C ASN A 55 3.44 -6.08 -0.02
N GLN A 56 4.77 -6.16 -0.12
CA GLN A 56 5.66 -5.71 0.96
C GLN A 56 5.51 -4.20 1.21
N LEU A 57 5.41 -3.40 0.14
CA LEU A 57 5.19 -1.96 0.25
C LEU A 57 3.84 -1.64 0.92
N ALA A 58 2.77 -2.33 0.52
CA ALA A 58 1.45 -2.18 1.12
C ALA A 58 1.45 -2.56 2.61
N PHE A 59 2.14 -3.64 2.98
CA PHE A 59 2.32 -4.03 4.39
C PHE A 59 3.02 -2.93 5.21
N ASN A 60 4.11 -2.37 4.69
CA ASN A 60 4.85 -1.28 5.34
C ASN A 60 3.98 -0.02 5.48
N GLN A 61 3.26 0.35 4.43
CA GLN A 61 2.35 1.51 4.44
C GLN A 61 1.20 1.31 5.43
N ALA A 62 0.59 0.13 5.48
CA ALA A 62 -0.46 -0.20 6.44
C ALA A 62 0.04 -0.14 7.89
N SER A 63 1.26 -0.61 8.13
CA SER A 63 1.91 -0.53 9.45
C SER A 63 2.14 0.93 9.87
N LEU A 64 2.55 1.79 8.94
CA LEU A 64 2.70 3.23 9.18
C LEU A 64 1.36 3.93 9.43
N VAL A 65 0.30 3.58 8.69
CA VAL A 65 -1.06 4.10 8.94
C VAL A 65 -1.48 3.80 10.37
N ARG A 66 -1.39 2.54 10.80
CA ARG A 66 -1.75 2.12 12.17
C ARG A 66 -0.93 2.85 13.23
N LYS A 67 0.38 3.01 12.99
CA LYS A 67 1.25 3.76 13.89
C LYS A 67 0.79 5.21 14.02
N TYR A 68 0.58 5.90 12.91
CA TYR A 68 0.19 7.31 12.93
C TYR A 68 -1.20 7.52 13.51
N GLU A 69 -2.14 6.60 13.28
CA GLU A 69 -3.47 6.62 13.94
C GLU A 69 -3.33 6.50 15.45
N LYS A 70 -2.49 5.59 15.94
CA LYS A 70 -2.21 5.43 17.38
C LYS A 70 -1.56 6.69 17.97
N ASP A 71 -0.52 7.21 17.32
CA ASP A 71 0.19 8.42 17.77
C ASP A 71 -0.78 9.63 17.81
N LEU A 72 -1.70 9.72 16.86
CA LEU A 72 -2.69 10.80 16.80
C LEU A 72 -3.71 10.68 17.94
N ALA A 73 -4.20 9.46 18.21
CA ALA A 73 -5.14 9.20 19.29
C ALA A 73 -4.55 9.52 20.68
N VAL A 74 -3.25 9.23 20.90
CA VAL A 74 -2.55 9.64 22.12
C VAL A 74 -2.48 11.16 22.22
N THR A 75 -2.12 11.84 21.12
CA THR A 75 -2.06 13.32 21.10
C THR A 75 -3.45 13.93 21.36
N ASP A 76 -4.51 13.39 20.76
CA ASP A 76 -5.88 13.88 20.97
C ASP A 76 -6.33 13.72 22.44
N ALA A 77 -5.90 12.65 23.13
CA ALA A 77 -6.20 12.43 24.55
C ALA A 77 -5.39 13.31 25.51
N GLU A 78 -4.22 13.80 25.10
CA GLU A 78 -3.37 14.69 25.91
C GLU A 78 -3.77 16.18 25.80
N PHE A 79 -4.46 16.57 24.72
CA PHE A 79 -4.85 17.96 24.42
C PHE A 79 -6.36 18.19 24.34
N GLY A 80 -7.18 17.17 24.61
CA GLY A 80 -8.65 17.23 24.70
C GLY A 80 -9.13 17.22 26.14
#